data_AF-A0A963Q6P8-F1
#
_entry.id   AF-A0A963Q6P8-F1
#
_cell.length_a   1.000
_cell.length_b   1.000
_cell.length_c   1.000
_cell.angle_alpha   90.00
_cell.angle_beta   90.00
_cell.angle_gamma   90.00
#
_symmetry.space_group_name_H-M   'P 1'
#
loop_
_entity.id
_entity.type
_entity.pdbx_description
1 polymer ?
#
loop_
_entity_poly.entity_id
_entity_poly.type
_entity_poly.pdbx_seq_one_letter_code
_entity_poly.pdbx_strand_id
1 'polypeptide(L)'
;LALCATVLSGWMSPMLLLAMTFANGIGLALRWPVFSAIVPELVPRHQLPAALALNGVSMNASRIVGPLVAGALIASLGSAYVFMLNAALATVAAVIISRWKRTPTPQPLGREKLLSAIRVGMQFMGQSAHLQGVLVRICLFFFHSTALIALLPLVARGLPGGDARTFTLLLACMGAGAIVA
;
A
#
# COMPACT_ATOMS: atom_id res chain seq x y z
N LEU A 1 -1.43 16.74 3.05
CA LEU A 1 -1.43 18.20 3.25
C LEU A 1 -1.98 18.94 2.03
N ALA A 2 -1.31 18.92 0.87
CA ALA A 2 -1.79 19.63 -0.33
C ALA A 2 -3.22 19.23 -0.76
N LEU A 3 -3.52 17.93 -0.78
CA LEU A 3 -4.86 17.40 -1.10
C LEU A 3 -5.94 17.84 -0.09
N CYS A 4 -5.58 17.98 1.18
CA CYS A 4 -6.49 18.48 2.22
C CYS A 4 -6.76 19.98 2.05
N ALA A 5 -5.71 20.76 1.74
CA ALA A 5 -5.81 22.20 1.54
C ALA A 5 -6.71 22.54 0.34
N THR A 6 -6.63 21.78 -0.75
CA THR A 6 -7.46 22.01 -1.96
C THR A 6 -8.91 21.58 -1.78
N VAL A 7 -9.19 20.57 -0.93
CA VAL A 7 -10.57 20.24 -0.52
C VAL A 7 -11.16 21.38 0.30
N LEU A 8 -10.41 21.85 1.31
CA LEU A 8 -10.89 22.89 2.24
C LEU A 8 -11.07 24.26 1.56
N SER A 9 -10.26 24.58 0.54
CA SER A 9 -10.41 25.83 -0.21
C SER A 9 -11.56 25.82 -1.21
N GLY A 10 -12.15 24.66 -1.52
CA GLY A 10 -13.21 24.52 -2.52
C GLY A 10 -12.73 24.56 -3.97
N TRP A 11 -11.41 24.54 -4.22
CA TRP A 11 -10.81 24.67 -5.56
C TRP A 11 -10.59 23.31 -6.25
N MET A 12 -11.24 22.26 -5.74
CA MET A 12 -11.02 20.90 -6.22
C MET A 12 -11.66 20.71 -7.60
N SER A 13 -10.85 20.64 -8.65
CA SER A 13 -11.27 20.23 -9.99
C SER A 13 -10.99 18.74 -10.25
N PRO A 14 -11.74 18.08 -11.17
CA PRO A 14 -11.49 16.68 -11.51
C PRO A 14 -10.04 16.42 -11.98
N MET A 15 -9.48 17.35 -12.75
CA MET A 15 -8.11 17.24 -13.27
C MET A 15 -7.07 17.39 -12.15
N LEU A 16 -7.31 18.29 -11.18
CA LEU A 16 -6.44 18.44 -10.02
C LEU A 16 -6.48 17.21 -9.11
N LEU A 17 -7.66 16.63 -8.91
CA LEU A 17 -7.82 15.39 -8.16
C LEU A 17 -7.07 14.22 -8.82
N LEU A 18 -7.17 14.08 -10.15
CA LEU A 18 -6.41 13.08 -10.91
C LEU A 18 -4.91 13.30 -10.78
N ALA A 19 -4.41 14.52 -10.95
CA ALA A 19 -2.99 14.83 -10.82
C ALA A 19 -2.45 14.53 -9.41
N MET A 20 -3.22 14.88 -8.37
CA MET A 20 -2.84 14.58 -6.99
C MET A 20 -2.89 13.08 -6.67
N THR A 21 -3.87 12.37 -7.21
CA THR A 21 -3.98 10.90 -7.07
C THR A 21 -2.83 10.21 -7.78
N PHE A 22 -2.45 10.70 -8.97
CA PHE A 22 -1.29 10.22 -9.71
C PHE A 22 0.01 10.44 -8.93
N ALA A 23 0.24 11.64 -8.40
CA ALA A 23 1.40 11.92 -7.55
C ALA A 23 1.43 11.04 -6.29
N ASN A 24 0.26 10.79 -5.68
CA ASN A 24 0.14 9.86 -4.57
C ASN A 24 0.49 8.42 -4.98
N GLY A 25 0.06 7.99 -6.17
CA GLY A 25 0.38 6.70 -6.76
C GLY A 25 1.89 6.50 -6.96
N ILE A 26 2.62 7.53 -7.44
CA ILE A 26 4.09 7.49 -7.52
C ILE A 26 4.70 7.28 -6.13
N GLY A 27 4.24 8.04 -5.13
CA GLY A 27 4.70 7.87 -3.75
C GLY A 27 4.45 6.46 -3.22
N LEU A 28 3.28 5.89 -3.50
CA LEU A 28 2.92 4.53 -3.10
C LEU A 28 3.80 3.48 -3.80
N ALA A 29 4.09 3.67 -5.10
CA ALA A 29 4.94 2.80 -5.88
C ALA A 29 6.39 2.79 -5.37
N LEU A 30 6.91 3.95 -4.96
CA LEU A 30 8.26 4.07 -4.36
C LEU A 30 8.31 3.56 -2.92
N ARG A 31 7.21 3.66 -2.17
CA ARG A 31 7.15 3.24 -0.76
C ARG A 31 7.48 1.75 -0.60
N TRP A 32 6.96 0.91 -1.49
CA TRP A 32 7.16 -0.54 -1.42
C TRP A 32 8.61 -1.00 -1.52
N PRO A 33 9.39 -0.63 -2.55
CA PRO A 33 10.81 -1.01 -2.65
C PRO A 33 11.65 -0.41 -1.52
N VAL A 34 11.36 0.83 -1.10
CA VAL A 34 12.04 1.46 0.04
C VAL A 34 11.78 0.67 1.32
N PHE A 35 10.53 0.26 1.57
CA PHE A 35 10.17 -0.53 2.74
C PHE A 35 10.84 -1.91 2.72
N SER A 36 10.79 -2.61 1.59
CA SER A 36 11.44 -3.92 1.42
C SER A 36 12.96 -3.87 1.60
N ALA A 37 13.60 -2.73 1.33
CA ALA A 37 15.03 -2.54 1.58
C ALA A 37 15.35 -2.24 3.05
N ILE A 38 14.44 -1.59 3.78
CA ILE A 38 14.64 -1.17 5.18
C ILE A 38 14.33 -2.30 6.17
N VAL A 39 13.29 -3.09 5.94
CA VAL A 39 12.87 -4.14 6.90
C VAL A 39 14.02 -5.10 7.28
N PRO A 40 14.85 -5.59 6.33
CA PRO A 40 16.00 -6.44 6.66
C PRO A 40 17.10 -5.77 7.49
N GLU A 41 17.14 -4.45 7.53
CA GLU A 41 18.07 -3.68 8.38
C GLU A 41 17.54 -3.50 9.80
N LEU A 42 16.22 -3.62 10.00
CA LEU A 42 15.55 -3.39 11.28
C LEU A 42 15.44 -4.65 12.14
N VAL A 43 15.42 -5.84 11.53
CA VAL A 43 15.24 -7.11 12.24
C VAL A 43 16.31 -8.14 11.87
N PRO A 44 16.74 -8.98 12.82
CA PRO A 44 17.62 -10.11 12.52
C PRO A 44 17.02 -11.05 11.46
N ARG A 45 17.87 -11.69 10.65
CA ARG A 45 17.42 -12.56 9.54
C ARG A 45 16.43 -13.66 9.95
N HIS A 46 16.58 -14.22 11.14
CA HIS A 46 15.69 -15.26 11.66
C HIS A 46 14.30 -14.74 12.03
N GLN A 47 14.15 -13.42 12.25
CA GLN A 47 12.87 -12.76 12.55
C GLN A 47 12.20 -12.17 11.31
N LEU A 48 12.85 -12.21 10.14
CA LEU A 48 12.28 -11.67 8.90
C LEU A 48 10.90 -12.26 8.57
N PRO A 49 10.67 -13.59 8.65
CA PRO A 49 9.35 -14.15 8.39
C PRO A 49 8.28 -13.59 9.34
N ALA A 50 8.61 -13.46 10.63
CA ALA A 50 7.70 -12.91 11.63
C ALA A 50 7.42 -11.41 11.41
N ALA A 51 8.45 -10.63 11.04
CA ALA A 51 8.29 -9.21 10.72
C ALA A 51 7.44 -8.98 9.46
N LEU A 52 7.63 -9.81 8.43
CA LEU A 52 6.83 -9.78 7.21
C LEU A 52 5.37 -10.21 7.50
N ALA A 53 5.15 -11.24 8.32
CA ALA A 53 3.82 -11.65 8.74
C ALA A 53 3.11 -10.53 9.52
N LEU A 54 3.79 -9.88 10.47
CA LEU A 54 3.25 -8.76 11.23
C LEU A 54 2.88 -7.57 10.32
N ASN A 55 3.70 -7.29 9.30
CA ASN A 55 3.38 -6.28 8.30
C ASN A 55 2.12 -6.65 7.49
N GLY A 56 1.99 -7.91 7.08
CA GLY A 56 0.79 -8.43 6.44
C GLY A 56 -0.46 -8.26 7.30
N VAL A 57 -0.39 -8.61 8.59
CA VAL A 57 -1.48 -8.39 9.56
C VAL A 57 -1.82 -6.90 9.68
N SER A 58 -0.82 -6.03 9.84
CA SER A 58 -1.01 -4.58 9.92
C SER A 58 -1.70 -4.00 8.67
N MET A 59 -1.32 -4.49 7.49
CA MET A 59 -1.93 -4.08 6.23
C MET A 59 -3.37 -4.57 6.06
N ASN A 60 -3.64 -5.83 6.37
CA ASN A 60 -5.01 -6.37 6.30
C ASN A 60 -5.92 -5.72 7.35
N ALA A 61 -5.42 -5.49 8.57
CA ALA A 61 -6.13 -4.72 9.57
C ALA A 61 -6.45 -3.30 9.09
N SER A 62 -5.48 -2.62 8.45
CA SER A 62 -5.71 -1.28 7.88
C SER A 62 -6.75 -1.28 6.76
N ARG A 63 -6.86 -2.35 5.97
CA ARG A 63 -7.90 -2.49 4.92
C ARG A 63 -9.31 -2.64 5.48
N ILE A 64 -9.44 -3.13 6.70
CA ILE A 64 -10.74 -3.29 7.39
C ILE A 64 -11.06 -2.04 8.21
N VAL A 65 -10.14 -1.65 9.10
CA VAL A 65 -10.32 -0.56 10.05
C VAL A 65 -10.32 0.80 9.33
N GLY A 66 -9.50 0.97 8.30
CA GLY A 66 -9.38 2.22 7.55
C GLY A 66 -10.70 2.72 6.96
N PRO A 67 -11.40 1.93 6.12
CA PRO A 67 -12.71 2.30 5.58
C PRO A 67 -13.77 2.50 6.65
N LEU A 68 -13.73 1.73 7.73
CA LEU A 68 -14.72 1.83 8.81
C LEU A 68 -14.58 3.16 9.57
N VAL A 69 -13.35 3.54 9.93
CA VAL A 69 -13.05 4.83 10.55
C VAL A 69 -13.33 5.98 9.58
N ALA A 70 -12.92 5.86 8.31
CA ALA A 70 -13.18 6.87 7.30
C ALA A 70 -14.69 7.09 7.06
N GLY A 71 -15.46 6.01 6.96
CA GLY A 71 -16.91 6.07 6.79
C GLY A 71 -17.61 6.74 7.97
N ALA A 72 -17.23 6.39 9.20
CA ALA A 72 -17.75 7.03 10.41
C ALA A 72 -17.45 8.54 10.43
N LEU A 73 -16.21 8.94 10.14
CA LEU A 73 -15.80 10.35 10.07
C LEU A 73 -16.55 11.12 8.98
N ILE A 74 -16.71 10.53 7.79
CA ILE A 74 -17.46 11.16 6.69
C ILE A 74 -18.91 11.38 7.09
N ALA A 75 -19.54 10.38 7.72
CA ALA A 75 -20.94 10.45 8.12
C ALA A 75 -21.20 11.48 9.23
N SER A 76 -20.25 11.69 10.15
CA SER A 76 -20.43 12.60 11.29
C SER A 76 -19.93 14.03 11.04
N LEU A 77 -18.75 14.17 10.43
CA LEU A 77 -17.99 15.42 10.38
C LEU A 77 -17.69 15.86 8.93
N GLY A 78 -17.97 15.02 7.93
CA GLY A 78 -17.71 15.29 6.52
C GLY A 78 -16.30 14.85 6.06
N SER A 79 -16.08 14.89 4.76
CA SER A 79 -14.86 14.36 4.11
C SER A 79 -13.59 15.11 4.48
N ALA A 80 -13.68 16.40 4.85
CA ALA A 80 -12.53 17.21 5.24
C ALA A 80 -11.72 16.61 6.40
N TYR A 81 -12.39 16.05 7.40
CA TYR A 81 -11.74 15.48 8.58
C TYR A 81 -10.94 14.21 8.28
N VAL A 82 -11.36 13.42 7.29
CA VAL A 82 -10.59 12.26 6.81
C VAL A 82 -9.27 12.72 6.20
N PHE A 83 -9.30 13.78 5.39
CA PHE A 83 -8.08 14.34 4.80
C PHE A 83 -7.16 14.97 5.85
N MET A 84 -7.72 15.61 6.89
CA MET A 84 -6.94 16.14 8.02
C MET A 84 -6.27 15.02 8.81
N LEU A 85 -7.00 13.95 9.15
CA LEU A 85 -6.45 12.79 9.85
C LEU A 85 -5.32 12.16 9.06
N ASN A 86 -5.53 11.92 7.76
CA ASN A 86 -4.48 11.38 6.88
C ASN A 86 -3.25 12.29 6.83
N ALA A 87 -3.46 13.61 6.77
CA ALA A 87 -2.37 14.58 6.79
C ALA A 87 -1.60 14.55 8.13
N ALA A 88 -2.28 14.44 9.27
CA ALA A 88 -1.65 14.33 10.58
C ALA A 88 -0.82 13.04 10.68
N LEU A 89 -1.38 11.90 10.30
CA LEU A 89 -0.67 10.61 10.30
C LEU A 89 0.56 10.63 9.40
N ALA A 90 0.45 11.21 8.19
CA ALA A 90 1.57 11.35 7.28
C ALA A 90 2.69 12.24 7.86
N THR A 91 2.34 13.33 8.54
CA THR A 91 3.31 14.21 9.21
C THR A 91 4.02 13.49 10.35
N VAL A 92 3.28 12.76 11.19
CA VAL A 92 3.87 11.95 12.28
C VAL A 92 4.85 10.93 11.70
N ALA A 93 4.47 10.22 10.65
CA ALA A 93 5.35 9.27 9.97
C ALA A 93 6.61 9.96 9.42
N ALA A 94 6.48 11.11 8.78
CA ALA A 94 7.62 11.88 8.26
C ALA A 94 8.57 12.35 9.38
N VAL A 95 8.04 12.74 10.55
CA VAL A 95 8.85 13.13 11.71
C VAL A 95 9.60 11.92 12.29
N ILE A 96 8.93 10.77 12.40
CA ILE A 96 9.57 9.53 12.90
C ILE A 96 10.70 9.11 11.96
N ILE A 97 10.44 9.08 10.64
CA ILE A 97 11.44 8.68 9.64
C ILE A 97 12.60 9.68 9.58
N SER A 98 12.34 10.99 9.66
CA SER A 98 13.41 12.00 9.61
C SER A 98 14.31 11.99 10.85
N ARG A 99 13.80 11.54 12.01
CA ARG A 99 14.59 11.34 13.23
C ARG A 99 15.36 10.03 13.25
N TRP A 100 15.09 9.11 12.32
CA TRP A 100 15.77 7.84 12.28
C TRP A 100 17.20 8.01 11.75
N LYS A 101 18.18 7.68 12.60
CA LYS A 101 19.60 7.63 12.24
C LYS A 101 19.93 6.24 11.71
N ARG A 102 20.01 6.11 10.38
CA ARG A 102 20.47 4.88 9.74
C ARG A 102 21.96 4.69 9.98
N THR A 103 22.35 3.58 10.58
CA THR A 103 23.77 3.20 10.70
C THR A 103 24.23 2.71 9.33
N PRO A 104 25.16 3.39 8.63
CA PRO A 104 25.57 2.98 7.30
C PRO A 104 26.29 1.63 7.35
N THR A 105 25.77 0.64 6.64
CA THR A 105 26.53 -0.58 6.33
C THR A 105 27.63 -0.22 5.32
N PRO A 106 28.91 -0.51 5.60
CA PRO A 106 29.98 -0.26 4.65
C PRO A 106 29.71 -1.02 3.35
N GLN A 107 29.58 -0.31 2.22
CA GLN A 107 29.50 -0.92 0.89
C GLN A 107 30.92 -0.98 0.30
N PRO A 108 31.52 -2.18 0.13
CA PRO A 108 32.89 -2.30 -0.37
C PRO A 108 33.07 -1.78 -1.80
N LEU A 109 31.99 -1.75 -2.59
CA LEU A 109 32.00 -1.46 -4.03
C LEU A 109 31.53 -0.04 -4.38
N GLY A 110 31.29 0.83 -3.39
CA GLY A 110 30.75 2.17 -3.62
C GLY A 110 29.26 2.18 -4.03
N ARG A 111 28.73 3.38 -4.30
CA ARG A 111 27.31 3.56 -4.69
C ARG A 111 27.13 3.31 -6.19
N GLU A 112 26.43 2.24 -6.55
CA GLU A 112 25.99 2.05 -7.93
C GLU A 112 24.89 3.04 -8.35
N LYS A 113 24.87 3.41 -9.64
CA LYS A 113 23.78 4.21 -10.21
C LYS A 113 22.50 3.37 -10.22
N LEU A 114 21.38 3.95 -9.80
CA LEU A 114 20.07 3.28 -9.69
C LEU A 114 19.68 2.50 -10.96
N LEU A 115 19.83 3.13 -12.14
CA LEU A 115 19.49 2.49 -13.42
C LEU A 115 20.40 1.29 -13.73
N SER A 116 21.67 1.34 -13.31
CA SER A 116 22.62 0.23 -13.46
C SER A 116 22.20 -0.93 -12.57
N ALA A 117 21.92 -0.67 -11.29
CA ALA A 117 21.46 -1.67 -10.34
C ALA A 117 20.15 -2.34 -10.79
N ILE A 118 19.19 -1.56 -11.32
CA ILE A 118 17.94 -2.10 -11.89
C ILE A 118 18.24 -3.03 -13.08
N ARG A 119 19.12 -2.62 -14.00
CA ARG A 119 19.50 -3.43 -15.16
C ARG A 119 20.13 -4.76 -14.74
N VAL A 120 21.07 -4.72 -13.80
CA VAL A 120 21.73 -5.92 -13.25
C VAL A 120 20.71 -6.82 -12.57
N GLY A 121 19.78 -6.25 -11.80
CA GLY A 121 18.68 -6.99 -11.19
C GLY A 121 17.78 -7.68 -12.22
N MET A 122 17.40 -6.99 -13.29
CA MET A 122 16.61 -7.59 -14.38
C MET A 122 17.36 -8.70 -15.09
N GLN A 123 18.65 -8.52 -15.34
CA GLN A 123 19.50 -9.55 -15.95
C GLN A 123 19.62 -10.79 -15.04
N PHE A 124 19.80 -10.59 -13.74
CA PHE A 124 19.86 -11.67 -12.75
C PHE A 124 18.54 -12.46 -12.69
N MET A 125 17.40 -11.75 -12.66
CA MET A 125 16.08 -12.39 -12.75
C MET A 125 15.92 -13.16 -14.06
N GLY A 126 16.45 -12.64 -15.17
CA GLY A 126 16.45 -13.29 -16.48
C GLY A 126 17.29 -14.57 -16.56
N GLN A 127 18.29 -14.72 -15.70
CA GLN A 127 19.20 -15.87 -15.70
C GLN A 127 18.81 -16.98 -14.71
N SER A 128 17.98 -16.67 -13.71
CA SER A 128 17.57 -17.63 -12.69
C SER A 128 16.20 -18.24 -13.00
N ALA A 129 16.21 -19.49 -13.48
CA ALA A 129 14.98 -20.25 -13.77
C ALA A 129 14.07 -20.39 -12.52
N HIS A 130 14.64 -20.46 -11.32
CA HIS A 130 13.88 -20.52 -10.07
C HIS A 130 13.09 -19.22 -9.83
N LEU A 131 13.75 -18.06 -9.96
CA LEU A 131 13.09 -16.76 -9.78
C LEU A 131 12.04 -16.51 -10.87
N GLN A 132 12.31 -16.91 -12.12
CA GLN A 132 11.32 -16.84 -13.20
C GLN A 132 10.09 -17.67 -12.88
N GLY A 133 10.26 -18.91 -12.37
CA GLY A 133 9.15 -19.75 -11.97
C GLY A 133 8.28 -19.13 -10.87
N VAL A 134 8.91 -18.48 -9.87
CA VAL A 134 8.19 -17.75 -8.81
C VAL A 134 7.45 -16.54 -9.39
N LEU A 135 8.10 -15.74 -10.24
CA LEU A 135 7.50 -14.56 -10.86
C LEU A 135 6.29 -14.91 -11.74
N VAL A 136 6.39 -15.97 -12.55
CA VAL A 136 5.27 -16.43 -13.38
C VAL A 136 4.07 -16.85 -12.52
N ARG A 137 4.30 -17.60 -11.44
CA ARG A 137 3.23 -18.00 -10.50
C ARG A 137 2.56 -16.79 -9.86
N ILE A 138 3.36 -15.81 -9.42
CA ILE A 138 2.87 -14.54 -8.88
C ILE A 138 2.03 -13.80 -9.94
N CYS A 139 2.53 -13.66 -11.17
CA CYS A 139 1.82 -12.99 -12.25
C CYS A 139 0.47 -13.66 -12.55
N LEU A 140 0.45 -14.99 -12.70
CA LEU A 140 -0.79 -15.74 -12.96
C LEU A 140 -1.78 -15.59 -11.80
N PHE A 141 -1.31 -15.67 -10.56
CA PHE A 141 -2.14 -15.49 -9.37
C PHE A 141 -2.75 -14.08 -9.28
N PHE A 142 -1.93 -13.03 -9.43
CA PHE A 142 -2.40 -11.65 -9.35
C PHE A 142 -3.30 -11.27 -10.53
N PHE A 143 -3.03 -11.80 -11.72
CA PHE A 143 -3.89 -11.61 -12.89
C PHE A 143 -5.31 -12.14 -12.64
N HIS A 144 -5.45 -13.31 -12.02
CA HIS A 144 -6.76 -13.86 -11.65
C HIS A 144 -7.36 -13.13 -10.44
N SER A 145 -6.55 -12.84 -9.41
CA SER A 145 -7.01 -12.22 -8.18
C SER A 145 -7.52 -10.78 -8.38
N THR A 146 -6.95 -10.04 -9.34
CA THR A 146 -7.42 -8.67 -9.63
C THR A 146 -8.83 -8.65 -10.19
N ALA A 147 -9.20 -9.66 -10.99
CA ALA A 147 -10.55 -9.79 -11.54
C ALA A 147 -11.59 -9.94 -10.42
N LEU A 148 -11.27 -10.68 -9.35
CA LEU A 148 -12.14 -10.82 -8.19
C LEU A 148 -12.40 -9.46 -7.53
N ILE A 149 -11.36 -8.68 -7.24
CA ILE A 149 -11.51 -7.36 -6.59
C ILE A 149 -12.23 -6.35 -7.50
N ALA A 150 -11.95 -6.38 -8.81
CA ALA A 150 -12.56 -5.48 -9.78
C ALA A 150 -14.06 -5.76 -9.99
N LEU A 151 -14.48 -7.02 -9.94
CA LEU A 151 -15.87 -7.44 -10.13
C LEU A 151 -16.66 -7.50 -8.82
N LEU A 152 -15.99 -7.51 -7.67
CA LEU A 152 -16.64 -7.59 -6.36
C LEU A 152 -17.74 -6.52 -6.15
N PRO A 153 -17.58 -5.25 -6.55
CA PRO A 153 -18.66 -4.26 -6.45
C PRO A 153 -19.85 -4.59 -7.35
N LEU A 154 -19.61 -5.18 -8.52
CA LEU A 154 -20.66 -5.59 -9.45
C LEU A 154 -21.44 -6.78 -8.89
N VAL A 155 -20.74 -7.76 -8.32
CA VAL A 155 -21.34 -8.90 -7.62
C VAL A 155 -22.16 -8.43 -6.42
N ALA A 156 -21.62 -7.51 -5.61
CA ALA A 156 -22.32 -6.95 -4.46
C ALA A 156 -23.64 -6.27 -4.85
N ARG A 157 -23.67 -5.54 -5.97
CA ARG A 157 -24.88 -4.91 -6.52
C ARG A 157 -25.86 -5.90 -7.15
N GLY A 158 -25.39 -7.03 -7.65
CA GLY A 158 -26.21 -8.08 -8.25
C GLY A 158 -26.98 -8.93 -7.23
N LEU A 159 -26.68 -8.82 -5.94
CA LEU A 159 -27.37 -9.52 -4.87
C LEU A 159 -28.70 -8.83 -4.52
N PRO A 160 -29.74 -9.59 -4.10
CA PRO A 160 -31.00 -8.99 -3.65
C PRO A 160 -30.77 -8.04 -2.47
N GLY A 161 -31.07 -6.74 -2.64
CA GLY A 161 -30.80 -5.71 -1.64
C GLY A 161 -29.34 -5.23 -1.56
N GLY A 162 -28.53 -5.56 -2.55
CA GLY A 162 -27.11 -5.24 -2.63
C GLY A 162 -26.83 -3.73 -2.63
N ASP A 163 -26.16 -3.26 -1.60
CA ASP A 163 -25.82 -1.85 -1.38
C ASP A 163 -24.33 -1.66 -1.02
N ALA A 164 -23.94 -0.44 -0.65
CA ALA A 164 -22.58 -0.16 -0.21
C ALA A 164 -22.17 -0.98 1.02
N ARG A 165 -23.12 -1.31 1.92
CA ARG A 165 -22.84 -2.12 3.12
C ARG A 165 -22.50 -3.55 2.75
N THR A 166 -23.21 -4.12 1.78
CA THR A 166 -22.95 -5.47 1.25
C THR A 166 -21.54 -5.58 0.67
N PHE A 167 -21.11 -4.58 -0.11
CA PHE A 167 -19.74 -4.50 -0.61
C PHE A 167 -18.71 -4.39 0.52
N THR A 168 -18.94 -3.51 1.50
CA THR A 168 -18.04 -3.35 2.66
C THR A 168 -17.93 -4.64 3.48
N LEU A 169 -19.04 -5.38 3.66
CA LEU A 169 -19.05 -6.64 4.38
C LEU A 169 -18.24 -7.72 3.66
N LEU A 170 -18.42 -7.86 2.33
CA LEU A 170 -17.63 -8.82 1.53
C LEU A 170 -16.13 -8.52 1.59
N LEU A 171 -15.75 -7.23 1.53
CA LEU A 171 -14.36 -6.80 1.67
C LEU A 171 -13.82 -7.10 3.07
N ALA A 172 -14.63 -6.91 4.12
CA ALA A 172 -14.27 -7.22 5.49
C ALA A 172 -14.05 -8.74 5.70
N CYS A 173 -14.93 -9.59 5.15
CA CYS A 173 -14.76 -11.05 5.18
C CYS A 173 -13.48 -11.50 4.46
N MET A 174 -13.19 -10.92 3.29
CA MET A 174 -11.94 -11.20 2.56
C MET A 174 -10.71 -10.81 3.38
N GLY A 175 -10.73 -9.64 4.04
CA GLY A 175 -9.67 -9.20 4.93
C GLY A 175 -9.51 -10.10 6.17
N ALA A 176 -10.61 -10.53 6.78
CA ALA A 176 -10.61 -11.41 7.95
C ALA A 176 -10.04 -12.80 7.60
N GLY A 177 -10.44 -13.38 6.47
CA GLY A 177 -9.87 -14.64 5.98
C GLY A 177 -8.36 -14.58 5.76
N ALA A 178 -7.86 -13.45 5.24
CA ALA A 178 -6.43 -13.21 5.05
C ALA A 178 -5.62 -13.01 6.35
N ILE A 179 -6.28 -12.75 7.48
CA ILE A 179 -5.63 -12.68 8.81
C ILE A 179 -5.58 -14.06 9.48
N VAL A 180 -6.58 -14.90 9.22
CA VAL A 180 -6.71 -16.24 9.84
C VAL A 180 -5.85 -17.29 9.14
N ALA A 181 -5.66 -17.17 7.82
CA ALA A 181 -4.86 -18.08 6.99
C ALA A 181 -3.35 -17.85 7.16
#